data_AF-A0A8T0H8I3-F1
#
_entry.id   AF-A0A8T0H8I3-F1
#
_cell.length_a   1.000
_cell.length_b   1.000
_cell.length_c   1.000
_cell.angle_alpha   90.00
_cell.angle_beta   90.00
_cell.angle_gamma   90.00
#
_symmetry.space_group_name_H-M   'P 1'
#
loop_
_entity.id
_entity.type
_entity.pdbx_description
1 polymer ?
#
loop_
_entity_poly.entity_id
_entity_poly.type
_entity_poly.pdbx_seq_one_letter_code
_entity_poly.pdbx_strand_id
1 'polypeptide(L)'
;MAIPMSGGVLKRRRSWRTLPGLVIAFAMLFGLWQISTTFHAASHLHGRFPLGARRTTLQNDFQFDSETSEVEMPIEKGIEKVASDIPHLRNLERAVKHLETILVEKLQATDAQLQHEFEVIRSENEKLKGQLVSHLVETPTWKPLKDLSKFSILGFLSDMPDRGMAQGPPQLFEFPSALSNGRLLCFLGNSTSNGTRNFYTYTWEDALSRDHIFLEGTTLISETQYDFENPWHSMYNLVQFVYWKKVNGCAHADRLLLYHWSELRRRMGGWITQVFTAAGLPVVPYQMEVGDRPICFQRAVVSRTGIGGVPHTDLQEIFTEVRCLVRQYCKIPVTSFKQSEKQRVRITLMARNGTREWKNQTEWEAVIAAECGRIQGCEWSTMHISTLTFCEQAEIMSRTDILVSVHGAQLTNMIFMSPGGRVMEMFPKGWLELAGHGQFIYKHLAEWLGVSHEGYWRDLDHADCPFGNDNVRCMTHFKDLAVGINVTHISAWLRHVVTDFNAMIGELKKPVQERTKPEVEVQQDSDRCACRGKQR
;
A
#
# COMPACT_ATOMS: atom_id res chain seq x y z
N MET A 1 27.87 -18.16 -2.25
CA MET A 1 29.27 -17.83 -2.63
C MET A 1 29.73 -16.64 -1.82
N ALA A 2 31.04 -16.52 -1.57
CA ALA A 2 31.59 -15.68 -0.51
C ALA A 2 31.75 -14.19 -0.88
N ILE A 3 31.72 -13.35 0.17
CA ILE A 3 32.06 -11.92 0.16
C ILE A 3 33.59 -11.77 0.24
N PRO A 4 34.16 -10.73 -0.39
CA PRO A 4 35.23 -9.98 0.26
C PRO A 4 34.91 -8.48 0.37
N MET A 5 35.35 -7.86 1.47
CA MET A 5 35.24 -6.42 1.74
C MET A 5 36.62 -5.75 1.79
N SER A 6 36.62 -4.42 1.61
CA SER A 6 37.76 -3.49 1.71
C SER A 6 38.83 -3.61 0.60
N GLY A 7 39.48 -2.53 0.18
CA GLY A 7 39.27 -1.11 0.52
C GLY A 7 40.12 -0.22 -0.39
N GLY A 8 39.68 1.02 -0.66
CA GLY A 8 40.35 1.91 -1.61
C GLY A 8 39.97 3.38 -1.44
N VAL A 9 40.73 4.12 -0.63
CA VAL A 9 40.63 5.57 -0.48
C VAL A 9 41.47 6.25 -1.55
N LEU A 10 40.93 7.24 -2.30
CA LEU A 10 41.67 8.48 -2.63
C LEU A 10 40.84 9.63 -3.24
N LYS A 11 41.06 10.84 -2.69
CA LYS A 11 40.99 12.19 -3.31
C LYS A 11 39.71 12.66 -4.04
N ARG A 12 38.91 13.43 -3.28
CA ARG A 12 38.03 14.52 -3.79
C ARG A 12 38.81 15.50 -4.69
N ARG A 13 38.22 15.89 -5.83
CA ARG A 13 38.40 17.23 -6.43
C ARG A 13 37.06 17.97 -6.37
N ARG A 14 37.01 19.08 -5.62
CA ARG A 14 35.83 19.98 -5.53
C ARG A 14 35.89 20.97 -6.71
N SER A 15 34.94 20.90 -7.64
CA SER A 15 34.75 21.95 -8.64
C SER A 15 33.99 23.13 -8.03
N TRP A 16 34.63 24.30 -7.95
CA TRP A 16 34.01 25.56 -7.50
C TRP A 16 33.39 26.30 -8.69
N ARG A 17 32.19 25.90 -9.14
CA ARG A 17 31.42 26.62 -10.18
C ARG A 17 29.89 26.58 -10.00
N THR A 18 29.38 26.80 -8.78
CA THR A 18 27.93 27.00 -8.51
C THR A 18 27.61 28.02 -7.41
N LEU A 19 28.57 28.82 -6.94
CA LEU A 19 28.35 29.76 -5.83
C LEU A 19 27.36 30.93 -6.07
N PRO A 20 27.14 31.47 -7.29
CA PRO A 20 26.20 32.60 -7.47
C PRO A 20 24.74 32.28 -7.18
N GLY A 21 24.26 31.08 -7.52
CA GLY A 21 22.84 30.73 -7.40
C GLY A 21 22.34 30.56 -5.96
N LEU A 22 23.20 30.06 -5.07
CA LEU A 22 22.85 29.82 -3.66
C LEU A 22 22.67 31.11 -2.85
N VAL A 23 23.39 32.19 -3.21
CA VAL A 23 23.25 33.50 -2.55
C VAL A 23 21.93 34.16 -2.92
N ILE A 24 21.51 34.04 -4.18
CA ILE A 24 20.23 34.59 -4.68
C ILE A 24 19.03 33.85 -4.04
N ALA A 25 19.10 32.51 -3.94
CA ALA A 25 18.04 31.72 -3.29
C ALA A 25 17.87 32.05 -1.80
N PHE A 26 18.96 32.29 -1.06
CA PHE A 26 18.89 32.70 0.34
C PHE A 26 18.30 34.10 0.52
N ALA A 27 18.61 35.05 -0.38
CA ALA A 27 18.04 36.40 -0.33
C ALA A 27 16.52 36.40 -0.54
N MET A 28 16.01 35.63 -1.50
CA MET A 28 14.56 35.51 -1.75
C MET A 28 13.81 34.87 -0.57
N LEU A 29 14.36 33.81 0.03
CA LEU A 29 13.76 33.14 1.18
C LEU A 29 13.72 34.03 2.44
N PHE A 30 14.76 34.84 2.66
CA PHE A 30 14.79 35.78 3.79
C PHE A 30 13.79 36.94 3.61
N GLY A 31 13.62 37.42 2.36
CA GLY A 31 12.61 38.43 2.02
C GLY A 31 11.16 37.93 2.25
N LEU A 32 10.85 36.72 1.79
CA LEU A 32 9.52 36.12 2.00
C LEU A 32 9.20 35.87 3.49
N TRP A 33 10.21 35.53 4.30
CA TRP A 33 10.05 35.37 5.75
C TRP A 33 9.81 36.70 6.48
N GLN A 34 10.48 37.78 6.07
CA GLN A 34 10.22 39.14 6.57
C GLN A 34 8.79 39.62 6.23
N ILE A 35 8.30 39.37 5.01
CA ILE A 35 6.93 39.75 4.59
C ILE A 35 5.87 38.96 5.35
N SER A 36 6.07 37.66 5.57
CA SER A 36 5.13 36.83 6.34
C SER A 36 5.02 37.26 7.80
N THR A 37 6.15 37.59 8.43
CA THR A 37 6.18 38.04 9.84
C THR A 37 5.55 39.43 10.04
N THR A 38 5.67 40.36 9.08
CA THR A 38 4.95 41.64 9.15
C THR A 38 3.45 41.49 8.92
N PHE A 39 3.01 40.60 8.04
CA PHE A 39 1.58 40.34 7.81
C PHE A 39 0.87 39.72 9.02
N HIS A 40 1.53 38.80 9.73
CA HIS A 40 0.98 38.22 10.97
C HIS A 40 0.99 39.19 12.17
N ALA A 41 1.90 40.16 12.21
CA ALA A 41 1.85 41.22 13.22
C ALA A 41 0.69 42.19 12.98
N ALA A 42 0.40 42.53 11.72
CA ALA A 42 -0.68 43.43 11.34
C ALA A 42 -2.09 42.83 11.63
N SER A 43 -2.29 41.54 11.37
CA SER A 43 -3.60 40.89 11.59
C SER A 43 -4.00 40.75 13.06
N HIS A 44 -3.07 40.92 14.00
CA HIS A 44 -3.34 40.84 15.44
C HIS A 44 -3.73 42.19 16.10
N LEU A 45 -3.67 43.31 15.37
CA LEU A 45 -3.88 44.68 15.88
C LEU A 45 -5.19 45.34 15.42
N HIS A 46 -6.08 44.61 14.74
CA HIS A 46 -7.40 45.11 14.28
C HIS A 46 -8.61 44.42 14.93
N GLY A 47 -8.41 43.80 16.10
CA GLY A 47 -9.44 43.05 16.82
C GLY A 47 -9.64 43.46 18.27
N ARG A 48 -9.84 44.76 18.58
CA ARG A 48 -10.46 45.29 19.83
C ARG A 48 -10.48 46.83 19.86
N PHE A 49 -11.66 47.44 19.71
CA PHE A 49 -12.16 48.51 20.59
C PHE A 49 -13.66 48.74 20.31
N PRO A 50 -14.56 48.59 21.29
CA PRO A 50 -16.00 48.77 21.06
C PRO A 50 -16.44 50.22 21.25
N LEU A 51 -17.31 50.70 20.36
CA LEU A 51 -18.14 51.88 20.61
C LEU A 51 -19.29 51.47 21.55
N GLY A 52 -19.26 51.94 22.81
CA GLY A 52 -20.30 51.65 23.80
C GLY A 52 -20.13 52.47 25.08
N ALA A 53 -21.07 53.38 25.33
CA ALA A 53 -20.97 54.35 26.41
C ALA A 53 -21.26 53.75 27.81
N ARG A 54 -20.63 54.31 28.85
CA ARG A 54 -21.31 54.57 30.13
C ARG A 54 -20.70 55.73 30.92
N ARG A 55 -21.60 56.39 31.66
CA ARG A 55 -21.43 57.59 32.48
C ARG A 55 -21.16 57.19 33.95
N THR A 56 -20.95 58.17 34.83
CA THR A 56 -20.95 58.12 36.32
C THR A 56 -19.72 57.56 37.03
N THR A 57 -19.23 58.04 38.19
CA THR A 57 -19.28 59.36 38.93
C THR A 57 -18.21 59.29 40.06
N LEU A 58 -17.95 60.42 40.75
CA LEU A 58 -17.20 60.65 42.02
C LEU A 58 -15.70 60.96 41.82
N GLN A 59 -15.16 62.11 42.26
CA GLN A 59 -15.14 62.75 43.60
C GLN A 59 -14.35 61.93 44.64
N ASN A 60 -13.54 62.48 45.53
CA ASN A 60 -13.18 63.88 45.84
C ASN A 60 -11.63 63.92 46.15
N ASP A 61 -10.94 64.92 46.69
CA ASP A 61 -11.24 66.20 47.38
C ASP A 61 -10.18 67.26 47.02
N PHE A 62 -10.55 68.55 46.99
CA PHE A 62 -9.88 69.62 47.76
C PHE A 62 -10.72 70.91 47.71
N GLN A 63 -11.29 71.28 48.85
CA GLN A 63 -12.10 72.48 49.04
C GLN A 63 -11.32 73.48 49.90
N PHE A 64 -11.35 74.76 49.50
CA PHE A 64 -10.94 75.87 50.36
C PHE A 64 -11.82 77.09 50.03
N ASP A 65 -12.90 77.24 50.79
CA ASP A 65 -13.52 78.53 51.07
C ASP A 65 -12.56 79.33 51.98
N SER A 66 -12.53 80.66 52.06
CA SER A 66 -13.34 81.73 51.46
C SER A 66 -12.53 83.03 51.54
N GLU A 67 -12.78 83.99 50.64
CA GLU A 67 -13.07 85.41 50.97
C GLU A 67 -12.87 86.30 49.74
N THR A 68 -13.76 87.29 49.62
CA THR A 68 -13.83 88.24 48.51
C THR A 68 -12.72 89.28 48.58
N SER A 69 -11.86 89.34 47.56
CA SER A 69 -11.17 90.59 47.21
C SER A 69 -10.82 90.63 45.72
N GLU A 70 -11.34 91.64 45.03
CA GLU A 70 -10.70 92.39 43.94
C GLU A 70 -9.63 91.67 43.08
N VAL A 71 -10.04 90.96 42.01
CA VAL A 71 -9.31 91.03 40.73
C VAL A 71 -10.29 90.87 39.55
N GLU A 72 -10.86 91.98 39.07
CA GLU A 72 -11.18 92.07 37.64
C GLU A 72 -9.85 92.13 36.85
N MET A 73 -9.79 91.43 35.71
CA MET A 73 -8.58 91.15 34.88
C MET A 73 -7.56 90.16 35.50
N PRO A 74 -7.50 88.90 35.02
CA PRO A 74 -7.11 88.69 33.62
C PRO A 74 -7.94 87.62 32.90
N ILE A 75 -9.22 87.45 33.24
CA ILE A 75 -10.12 86.54 32.50
C ILE A 75 -10.25 87.00 31.03
N GLU A 76 -10.32 88.32 30.77
CA GLU A 76 -10.22 88.86 29.40
C GLU A 76 -8.90 88.47 28.73
N LYS A 77 -7.73 88.64 29.38
CA LYS A 77 -6.44 88.22 28.81
C LYS A 77 -6.32 86.72 28.57
N GLY A 78 -6.97 85.89 29.39
CA GLY A 78 -7.06 84.45 29.19
C GLY A 78 -7.93 84.10 27.97
N ILE A 79 -9.09 84.75 27.84
CA ILE A 79 -10.00 84.59 26.71
C ILE A 79 -9.39 85.17 25.42
N GLU A 80 -8.72 86.33 25.46
CA GLU A 80 -7.98 86.92 24.34
C GLU A 80 -6.84 86.00 23.88
N LYS A 81 -6.10 85.38 24.80
CA LYS A 81 -5.02 84.45 24.44
C LYS A 81 -5.56 83.16 23.80
N VAL A 82 -6.65 82.60 24.34
CA VAL A 82 -7.32 81.47 23.68
C VAL A 82 -7.93 81.90 22.33
N ALA A 83 -8.47 83.12 22.23
CA ALA A 83 -9.01 83.67 20.99
C ALA A 83 -7.93 84.00 19.94
N SER A 84 -6.71 84.39 20.34
CA SER A 84 -5.56 84.57 19.45
C SER A 84 -5.02 83.25 18.95
N ASP A 85 -5.16 82.18 19.76
CA ASP A 85 -4.67 80.84 19.43
C ASP A 85 -5.70 80.05 18.60
N ILE A 86 -7.00 80.36 18.65
CA ILE A 86 -8.06 79.74 17.81
C ILE A 86 -7.74 79.80 16.30
N PRO A 87 -7.33 80.94 15.71
CA PRO A 87 -6.84 81.00 14.33
C PRO A 87 -5.68 80.05 14.06
N HIS A 88 -4.73 79.94 15.00
CA HIS A 88 -3.57 79.07 14.85
C HIS A 88 -3.95 77.58 14.94
N LEU A 89 -4.87 77.21 15.83
CA LEU A 89 -5.43 75.85 15.94
C LEU A 89 -6.25 75.49 14.69
N ARG A 90 -7.06 76.41 14.15
CA ARG A 90 -7.76 76.22 12.85
C ARG A 90 -6.83 76.15 11.65
N ASN A 91 -5.64 76.77 11.72
CA ASN A 91 -4.60 76.60 10.71
C ASN A 91 -3.93 75.22 10.85
N LEU A 92 -3.66 74.78 12.07
CA LEU A 92 -3.10 73.46 12.35
C LEU A 92 -4.05 72.33 11.92
N GLU A 93 -5.34 72.44 12.24
CA GLU A 93 -6.37 71.48 11.82
C GLU A 93 -6.46 71.38 10.29
N ARG A 94 -6.40 72.52 9.58
CA ARG A 94 -6.34 72.55 8.12
C ARG A 94 -5.06 71.93 7.57
N ALA A 95 -3.91 72.16 8.20
CA ALA A 95 -2.65 71.56 7.81
C ALA A 95 -2.65 70.03 8.03
N VAL A 96 -3.21 69.55 9.14
CA VAL A 96 -3.37 68.11 9.42
C VAL A 96 -4.31 67.47 8.39
N LYS A 97 -5.50 68.02 8.13
CA LYS A 97 -6.43 67.53 7.10
C LYS A 97 -5.81 67.52 5.69
N HIS A 98 -4.98 68.51 5.37
CA HIS A 98 -4.24 68.55 4.11
C HIS A 98 -3.17 67.45 4.02
N LEU A 99 -2.42 67.22 5.11
CA LEU A 99 -1.44 66.13 5.20
C LEU A 99 -2.09 64.74 5.17
N GLU A 100 -3.24 64.57 5.83
CA GLU A 100 -4.07 63.35 5.75
C GLU A 100 -4.50 63.08 4.30
N THR A 101 -4.98 64.12 3.61
CA THR A 101 -5.37 64.01 2.19
C THR A 101 -4.19 63.58 1.32
N ILE A 102 -3.03 64.25 1.45
CA ILE A 102 -1.79 63.91 0.72
C ILE A 102 -1.33 62.48 1.04
N LEU A 103 -1.46 62.04 2.29
CA LEU A 103 -1.06 60.69 2.70
C LEU A 103 -2.01 59.63 2.12
N VAL A 104 -3.32 59.87 2.13
CA VAL A 104 -4.32 59.00 1.53
C VAL A 104 -4.13 58.91 0.02
N GLU A 105 -3.93 60.03 -0.68
CA GLU A 105 -3.63 60.06 -2.12
C GLU A 105 -2.36 59.27 -2.46
N LYS A 106 -1.29 59.43 -1.67
CA LYS A 106 -0.04 58.66 -1.86
C LYS A 106 -0.22 57.17 -1.59
N LEU A 107 -0.97 56.79 -0.54
CA LEU A 107 -1.27 55.40 -0.24
C LEU A 107 -2.13 54.77 -1.35
N GLN A 108 -3.15 55.47 -1.85
CA GLN A 108 -3.97 55.02 -2.97
C GLN A 108 -3.16 54.89 -4.27
N ALA A 109 -2.26 55.83 -4.55
CA ALA A 109 -1.37 55.73 -5.71
C ALA A 109 -0.38 54.55 -5.59
N THR A 110 0.13 54.29 -4.38
CA THR A 110 1.02 53.14 -4.11
C THR A 110 0.27 51.81 -4.20
N ASP A 111 -0.94 51.71 -3.65
CA ASP A 111 -1.77 50.51 -3.79
C ASP A 111 -2.13 50.26 -5.26
N ALA A 112 -2.58 51.28 -6.00
CA ALA A 112 -2.86 51.16 -7.43
C ALA A 112 -1.63 50.71 -8.25
N GLN A 113 -0.43 51.20 -7.92
CA GLN A 113 0.82 50.73 -8.52
C GLN A 113 1.10 49.26 -8.17
N LEU A 114 0.98 48.87 -6.89
CA LEU A 114 1.20 47.49 -6.46
C LEU A 114 0.20 46.52 -7.11
N GLN A 115 -1.08 46.88 -7.19
CA GLN A 115 -2.10 46.08 -7.90
C GLN A 115 -1.73 45.91 -9.39
N HIS A 116 -1.25 46.97 -10.05
CA HIS A 116 -0.79 46.89 -11.43
C HIS A 116 0.43 45.97 -11.59
N GLU A 117 1.45 46.10 -10.73
CA GLU A 117 2.63 45.24 -10.73
C GLU A 117 2.28 43.77 -10.45
N PHE A 118 1.38 43.49 -9.50
CA PHE A 118 0.87 42.15 -9.24
C PHE A 118 0.16 41.54 -10.46
N GLU A 119 -0.66 42.32 -11.16
CA GLU A 119 -1.40 41.81 -12.32
C GLU A 119 -0.51 41.61 -13.55
N VAL A 120 0.55 42.42 -13.72
CA VAL A 120 1.63 42.18 -14.69
C VAL A 120 2.37 40.89 -14.36
N ILE A 121 2.83 40.71 -13.12
CA ILE A 121 3.53 39.49 -12.67
C ILE A 121 2.64 38.25 -12.84
N ARG A 122 1.34 38.36 -12.57
CA ARG A 122 0.35 37.30 -12.77
C ARG A 122 0.23 36.91 -14.24
N SER A 123 0.12 37.89 -15.13
CA SER A 123 0.04 37.70 -16.58
C SER A 123 1.31 37.04 -17.14
N GLU A 124 2.49 37.49 -16.70
CA GLU A 124 3.77 36.89 -17.09
C GLU A 124 3.91 35.45 -16.58
N ASN A 125 3.48 35.16 -15.33
CA ASN A 125 3.49 33.82 -14.77
C ASN A 125 2.57 32.85 -15.54
N GLU A 126 1.33 33.24 -15.87
CA GLU A 126 0.44 32.38 -16.67
C GLU A 126 0.97 32.18 -18.10
N LYS A 127 1.62 33.20 -18.70
CA LYS A 127 2.31 33.05 -20.00
C LYS A 127 3.47 32.07 -19.93
N LEU A 128 4.34 32.17 -18.92
CA LEU A 128 5.46 31.26 -18.70
C LEU A 128 4.99 29.82 -18.42
N LYS A 129 3.92 29.67 -17.62
CA LYS A 129 3.25 28.39 -17.37
C LYS A 129 2.71 27.79 -18.67
N GLY A 130 2.02 28.56 -19.51
CA GLY A 130 1.54 28.11 -20.82
C GLY A 130 2.67 27.66 -21.76
N GLN A 131 3.80 28.39 -21.78
CA GLN A 131 5.00 27.99 -22.53
C GLN A 131 5.62 26.68 -22.00
N LEU A 132 5.72 26.54 -20.68
CA LEU A 132 6.23 25.32 -20.04
C LEU A 132 5.32 24.11 -20.32
N VAL A 133 4.00 24.28 -20.20
CA VAL A 133 3.02 23.24 -20.52
C VAL A 133 3.14 22.82 -21.99
N SER A 134 3.20 23.76 -22.94
CA SER A 134 3.39 23.45 -24.37
C SER A 134 4.68 22.64 -24.61
N HIS A 135 5.78 23.01 -23.95
CA HIS A 135 7.05 22.29 -24.05
C HIS A 135 6.98 20.87 -23.49
N LEU A 136 6.29 20.66 -22.36
CA LEU A 136 6.08 19.33 -21.76
C LEU A 136 5.18 18.43 -22.64
N VAL A 137 4.15 19.01 -23.26
CA VAL A 137 3.26 18.33 -24.22
C VAL A 137 4.00 17.88 -25.48
N GLU A 138 4.93 18.70 -25.97
CA GLU A 138 5.70 18.44 -27.21
C GLU A 138 6.93 17.55 -26.99
N THR A 139 7.55 17.60 -25.80
CA THR A 139 8.79 16.85 -25.49
C THR A 139 8.71 16.06 -24.18
N PRO A 140 7.74 15.12 -24.03
CA PRO A 140 7.64 14.28 -22.85
C PRO A 140 8.89 13.42 -22.66
N THR A 141 9.47 13.46 -21.46
CA THR A 141 10.66 12.65 -21.12
C THR A 141 10.24 11.23 -20.75
N TRP A 142 10.45 10.29 -21.66
CA TRP A 142 10.17 8.86 -21.46
C TRP A 142 11.37 8.12 -20.84
N LYS A 143 11.09 7.25 -19.87
CA LYS A 143 12.07 6.36 -19.24
C LYS A 143 11.68 4.90 -19.46
N PRO A 144 12.64 3.96 -19.65
CA PRO A 144 12.30 2.55 -19.81
C PRO A 144 11.65 2.00 -18.53
N LEU A 145 10.58 1.23 -18.66
CA LEU A 145 10.00 0.46 -17.55
C LEU A 145 10.98 -0.59 -17.03
N LYS A 146 11.91 -1.09 -17.86
CA LYS A 146 13.00 -1.97 -17.44
C LYS A 146 14.32 -1.22 -17.36
N ASP A 147 14.56 -0.53 -16.24
CA ASP A 147 15.87 0.10 -15.99
C ASP A 147 16.93 -0.97 -15.67
N LEU A 148 17.78 -1.26 -16.66
CA LEU A 148 18.86 -2.24 -16.57
C LEU A 148 19.98 -1.85 -15.60
N SER A 149 20.01 -0.60 -15.10
CA SER A 149 20.95 -0.19 -14.04
C SER A 149 20.52 -0.66 -12.65
N LYS A 150 19.28 -1.15 -12.51
CA LYS A 150 18.70 -1.64 -11.27
C LYS A 150 18.60 -3.17 -11.29
N PHE A 151 18.67 -3.77 -10.10
CA PHE A 151 18.45 -5.18 -9.94
C PHE A 151 16.96 -5.51 -9.81
N SER A 152 16.49 -6.58 -10.46
CA SER A 152 15.17 -7.17 -10.20
C SER A 152 14.02 -6.16 -10.41
N ILE A 153 12.96 -6.24 -9.59
CA ILE A 153 11.76 -5.40 -9.57
C ILE A 153 12.03 -3.89 -9.44
N LEU A 154 13.22 -3.51 -8.94
CA LEU A 154 13.61 -2.10 -8.81
C LEU A 154 13.87 -1.44 -10.17
N GLY A 155 13.95 -2.22 -11.25
CA GLY A 155 13.92 -1.69 -12.62
C GLY A 155 12.59 -1.02 -12.97
N PHE A 156 11.48 -1.53 -12.43
CA PHE A 156 10.13 -1.06 -12.72
C PHE A 156 9.80 0.24 -11.97
N LEU A 157 9.49 1.30 -12.73
CA LEU A 157 9.36 2.66 -12.22
C LEU A 157 10.57 3.06 -11.36
N SER A 158 11.79 2.90 -11.89
CA SER A 158 13.05 3.03 -11.13
C SER A 158 13.29 4.40 -10.46
N ASP A 159 12.55 5.44 -10.85
CA ASP A 159 12.50 6.74 -10.17
C ASP A 159 11.79 6.69 -8.80
N MET A 160 10.87 5.75 -8.60
CA MET A 160 10.02 5.67 -7.41
C MET A 160 10.80 5.03 -6.25
N PRO A 161 10.98 5.74 -5.11
CA PRO A 161 11.71 5.21 -3.97
C PRO A 161 11.00 3.98 -3.41
N ASP A 162 11.74 2.88 -3.29
CA ASP A 162 11.25 1.65 -2.69
C ASP A 162 11.53 1.65 -1.17
N ARG A 163 10.68 0.98 -0.38
CA ARG A 163 10.95 0.78 1.05
C ARG A 163 11.83 -0.45 1.32
N GLY A 164 12.08 -1.26 0.29
CA GLY A 164 12.74 -2.55 0.39
C GLY A 164 11.96 -3.51 1.29
N MET A 165 12.70 -4.27 2.10
CA MET A 165 12.14 -5.26 3.04
C MET A 165 11.67 -4.64 4.36
N ALA A 166 11.56 -3.31 4.45
CA ALA A 166 11.07 -2.63 5.66
C ALA A 166 9.60 -2.98 5.93
N GLN A 167 9.28 -3.28 7.19
CA GLN A 167 7.93 -3.70 7.58
C GLN A 167 6.88 -2.60 7.43
N GLY A 168 5.66 -2.99 7.09
CA GLY A 168 4.46 -2.15 7.06
C GLY A 168 3.46 -2.62 6.00
N PRO A 169 2.29 -1.97 5.84
CA PRO A 169 1.24 -2.39 4.92
C PRO A 169 1.74 -2.53 3.46
N PRO A 170 1.03 -3.29 2.60
CA PRO A 170 1.45 -3.52 1.22
C PRO A 170 1.82 -2.22 0.49
N GLN A 171 2.97 -2.22 -0.20
CA GLN A 171 3.46 -1.00 -0.84
C GLN A 171 2.71 -0.74 -2.15
N LEU A 172 1.85 0.28 -2.11
CA LEU A 172 1.02 0.71 -3.23
C LEU A 172 1.35 2.17 -3.56
N PHE A 173 1.82 2.40 -4.78
CA PHE A 173 2.10 3.75 -5.27
C PHE A 173 0.86 4.27 -6.01
N GLU A 174 0.18 5.26 -5.41
CA GLU A 174 -0.97 5.90 -6.05
C GLU A 174 -0.55 7.11 -6.92
N PHE A 175 -1.22 7.28 -8.05
CA PHE A 175 -1.06 8.39 -8.98
C PHE A 175 -2.45 8.91 -9.39
N PRO A 176 -2.68 10.23 -9.40
CA PRO A 176 -1.80 11.28 -8.88
C PRO A 176 -1.74 11.24 -7.34
N SER A 177 -0.61 11.65 -6.76
CA SER A 177 -0.44 11.74 -5.30
C SER A 177 0.62 12.76 -4.91
N ALA A 178 0.79 13.00 -3.59
CA ALA A 178 1.90 13.82 -3.09
C ALA A 178 3.27 13.28 -3.52
N LEU A 179 3.43 11.96 -3.62
CA LEU A 179 4.69 11.33 -4.06
C LEU A 179 4.98 11.58 -5.55
N SER A 180 3.94 11.75 -6.38
CA SER A 180 4.10 12.16 -7.78
C SER A 180 4.07 13.67 -7.98
N ASN A 181 3.96 14.50 -6.93
CA ASN A 181 3.67 15.95 -7.01
C ASN A 181 2.42 16.26 -7.85
N GLY A 182 1.36 15.47 -7.69
CA GLY A 182 0.09 15.63 -8.43
C GLY A 182 0.12 15.15 -9.88
N ARG A 183 1.25 14.60 -10.37
CA ARG A 183 1.35 14.08 -11.73
C ARG A 183 0.67 12.72 -11.90
N LEU A 184 0.02 12.56 -13.04
CA LEU A 184 -0.52 11.31 -13.56
C LEU A 184 0.61 10.36 -13.98
N LEU A 185 0.30 9.07 -14.08
CA LEU A 185 1.18 8.06 -14.65
C LEU A 185 0.78 7.81 -16.12
N CYS A 186 1.76 7.81 -17.01
CA CYS A 186 1.58 7.44 -18.41
C CYS A 186 2.57 6.34 -18.83
N PHE A 187 2.13 5.40 -19.66
CA PHE A 187 2.93 4.36 -20.28
C PHE A 187 2.96 4.48 -21.81
N LEU A 188 4.03 3.96 -22.41
CA LEU A 188 4.23 3.89 -23.86
C LEU A 188 4.84 2.53 -24.22
N GLY A 189 4.39 1.93 -25.31
CA GLY A 189 4.80 0.59 -25.74
C GLY A 189 3.98 -0.54 -25.08
N ASN A 190 3.88 -1.66 -25.78
CA ASN A 190 3.05 -2.81 -25.41
C ASN A 190 3.77 -4.18 -25.59
N SER A 191 5.10 -4.17 -25.52
CA SER A 191 5.93 -5.35 -25.71
C SER A 191 5.69 -6.40 -24.62
N THR A 192 5.33 -7.61 -25.07
CA THR A 192 5.07 -8.80 -24.24
C THR A 192 6.29 -9.73 -24.14
N SER A 193 7.46 -9.29 -24.62
CA SER A 193 8.68 -10.12 -24.74
C SER A 193 10.00 -9.36 -24.62
N ASN A 194 9.98 -8.02 -24.50
CA ASN A 194 11.15 -7.23 -24.16
C ASN A 194 10.78 -5.98 -23.34
N GLY A 195 10.98 -6.03 -22.03
CA GLY A 195 10.55 -4.96 -21.12
C GLY A 195 11.32 -3.65 -21.28
N THR A 196 12.46 -3.63 -21.96
CA THR A 196 13.17 -2.38 -22.29
C THR A 196 12.50 -1.60 -23.42
N ARG A 197 11.48 -2.16 -24.08
CA ARG A 197 10.67 -1.52 -25.12
C ARG A 197 9.34 -0.97 -24.61
N ASN A 198 9.11 -1.06 -23.29
CA ASN A 198 8.01 -0.39 -22.62
C ASN A 198 8.58 0.76 -21.80
N PHE A 199 7.86 1.87 -21.71
CA PHE A 199 8.32 3.13 -21.14
C PHE A 199 7.26 3.75 -20.24
N TYR A 200 7.70 4.64 -19.35
CA TYR A 200 6.84 5.43 -18.49
C TYR A 200 7.26 6.90 -18.46
N THR A 201 6.32 7.76 -18.08
CA THR A 201 6.58 9.14 -17.69
C THR A 201 5.54 9.62 -16.68
N TYR A 202 5.80 10.77 -16.05
CA TYR A 202 4.86 11.45 -15.15
C TYR A 202 4.55 12.84 -15.70
N THR A 203 3.28 13.13 -15.93
CA THR A 203 2.85 14.44 -16.45
C THR A 203 1.63 14.99 -15.70
N TRP A 204 1.42 16.30 -15.76
CA TRP A 204 0.22 16.93 -15.24
C TRP A 204 -0.93 16.79 -16.24
N GLU A 205 -2.17 16.92 -15.76
CA GLU A 205 -3.39 16.76 -16.58
C GLU A 205 -3.48 17.80 -17.72
N ASP A 206 -2.99 19.02 -17.48
CA ASP A 206 -2.86 20.07 -18.50
C ASP A 206 -1.67 19.87 -19.46
N ALA A 207 -0.76 18.93 -19.16
CA ALA A 207 0.47 18.66 -19.90
C ALA A 207 0.50 17.24 -20.55
N LEU A 208 -0.67 16.68 -20.86
CA LEU A 208 -0.80 15.40 -21.57
C LEU A 208 -0.38 15.54 -23.05
N SER A 209 0.44 14.61 -23.55
CA SER A 209 0.92 14.61 -24.95
C SER A 209 -0.25 14.55 -25.95
N ARG A 210 -0.17 15.27 -27.07
CA ARG A 210 -1.34 15.51 -27.96
C ARG A 210 -2.09 14.24 -28.41
N ASP A 211 -1.36 13.17 -28.75
CA ASP A 211 -1.95 11.90 -29.22
C ASP A 211 -2.14 10.84 -28.11
N HIS A 212 -2.20 11.26 -26.84
CA HIS A 212 -2.42 10.34 -25.72
C HIS A 212 -3.81 9.69 -25.73
N ILE A 213 -3.92 8.62 -24.97
CA ILE A 213 -5.18 7.96 -24.61
C ILE A 213 -5.35 8.14 -23.11
N PHE A 214 -6.41 8.85 -22.72
CA PHE A 214 -6.77 9.01 -21.32
C PHE A 214 -7.70 7.87 -20.87
N LEU A 215 -7.33 7.17 -19.80
CA LEU A 215 -8.13 6.10 -19.21
C LEU A 215 -8.72 6.58 -17.87
N GLU A 216 -10.01 6.94 -17.91
CA GLU A 216 -10.81 7.33 -16.74
C GLU A 216 -11.03 6.17 -15.77
N GLY A 217 -11.24 6.47 -14.49
CA GLY A 217 -11.35 5.48 -13.41
C GLY A 217 -10.00 4.98 -12.90
N THR A 218 -10.03 3.91 -12.11
CA THR A 218 -8.86 3.34 -11.41
C THR A 218 -8.27 2.14 -12.14
N THR A 219 -6.99 2.23 -12.48
CA THR A 219 -6.18 1.14 -13.03
C THR A 219 -5.29 0.55 -11.93
N LEU A 220 -5.43 -0.74 -11.64
CA LEU A 220 -4.50 -1.48 -10.78
C LEU A 220 -3.35 -2.00 -11.64
N ILE A 221 -2.10 -1.83 -11.18
CA ILE A 221 -0.91 -2.17 -11.96
C ILE A 221 0.03 -3.03 -11.10
N SER A 222 0.47 -4.20 -11.61
CA SER A 222 1.45 -5.04 -10.91
C SER A 222 2.63 -5.41 -11.80
N GLU A 223 3.84 -5.26 -11.27
CA GLU A 223 5.06 -5.89 -11.78
C GLU A 223 5.42 -7.12 -10.93
N THR A 224 6.15 -8.07 -11.50
CA THR A 224 6.79 -9.18 -10.77
C THR A 224 7.93 -9.81 -11.60
N GLN A 225 8.81 -10.57 -10.95
CA GLN A 225 9.79 -11.45 -11.64
C GLN A 225 9.24 -12.85 -11.93
N TYR A 226 8.08 -13.19 -11.37
CA TYR A 226 7.44 -14.48 -11.50
C TYR A 226 6.22 -14.38 -12.43
N ASP A 227 5.81 -15.49 -13.02
CA ASP A 227 4.61 -15.49 -13.87
C ASP A 227 3.32 -15.28 -13.04
N PHE A 228 2.23 -14.88 -13.69
CA PHE A 228 0.90 -14.80 -13.06
C PHE A 228 0.04 -16.05 -13.28
N GLU A 229 0.58 -17.13 -13.85
CA GLU A 229 -0.17 -18.37 -14.11
C GLU A 229 -0.16 -19.29 -12.89
N ASN A 230 0.99 -19.39 -12.22
CA ASN A 230 1.22 -20.14 -11.01
C ASN A 230 0.43 -19.56 -9.82
N PRO A 231 -0.39 -20.36 -9.12
CA PRO A 231 -1.15 -19.92 -7.94
C PRO A 231 -0.32 -19.20 -6.87
N TRP A 232 0.87 -19.67 -6.51
CA TRP A 232 1.71 -19.02 -5.49
C TRP A 232 2.22 -17.67 -5.97
N HIS A 233 2.79 -17.62 -7.18
CA HIS A 233 3.36 -16.39 -7.75
C HIS A 233 2.29 -15.31 -7.95
N SER A 234 1.14 -15.69 -8.49
CA SER A 234 0.01 -14.79 -8.70
C SER A 234 -0.62 -14.33 -7.39
N MET A 235 -0.85 -15.23 -6.43
CA MET A 235 -1.32 -14.89 -5.08
C MET A 235 -0.40 -13.84 -4.44
N TYR A 236 0.90 -14.13 -4.33
CA TYR A 236 1.87 -13.27 -3.66
C TYR A 236 1.93 -11.86 -4.26
N ASN A 237 1.74 -11.74 -5.58
CA ASN A 237 1.84 -10.47 -6.30
C ASN A 237 0.49 -9.78 -6.57
N LEU A 238 -0.66 -10.35 -6.17
CA LEU A 238 -1.97 -9.76 -6.47
C LEU A 238 -2.93 -9.64 -5.27
N VAL A 239 -2.81 -10.43 -4.20
CA VAL A 239 -3.76 -10.32 -3.06
C VAL A 239 -3.68 -8.98 -2.32
N GLN A 240 -2.61 -8.20 -2.47
CA GLN A 240 -2.55 -6.83 -1.94
C GLN A 240 -3.60 -5.89 -2.56
N PHE A 241 -4.21 -6.23 -3.70
CA PHE A 241 -5.33 -5.44 -4.22
C PHE A 241 -6.65 -5.70 -3.48
N VAL A 242 -6.77 -6.82 -2.75
CA VAL A 242 -7.85 -7.04 -1.78
C VAL A 242 -7.63 -6.15 -0.55
N TYR A 243 -6.38 -6.01 -0.08
CA TYR A 243 -6.01 -5.02 0.94
C TYR A 243 -6.37 -3.59 0.49
N TRP A 244 -5.92 -3.19 -0.70
CA TRP A 244 -6.22 -1.88 -1.29
C TRP A 244 -7.71 -1.58 -1.28
N LYS A 245 -8.52 -2.53 -1.76
CA LYS A 245 -9.98 -2.44 -1.81
C LYS A 245 -10.55 -2.23 -0.40
N LYS A 246 -10.13 -3.06 0.57
CA LYS A 246 -10.54 -2.99 1.98
C LYS A 246 -10.28 -1.60 2.59
N VAL A 247 -9.05 -1.10 2.50
CA VAL A 247 -8.69 0.18 3.14
C VAL A 247 -9.27 1.41 2.43
N ASN A 248 -9.56 1.32 1.13
CA ASN A 248 -10.23 2.37 0.35
C ASN A 248 -11.76 2.26 0.35
N GLY A 249 -12.37 1.85 1.48
CA GLY A 249 -13.83 1.86 1.65
C GLY A 249 -14.60 0.94 0.69
N CYS A 250 -13.92 -0.08 0.18
CA CYS A 250 -14.38 -1.05 -0.82
C CYS A 250 -14.53 -0.49 -2.24
N ALA A 251 -13.59 0.37 -2.64
CA ALA A 251 -13.50 0.99 -3.95
C ALA A 251 -13.64 0.02 -5.14
N HIS A 252 -14.14 0.56 -6.25
CA HIS A 252 -14.12 -0.11 -7.55
C HIS A 252 -12.76 0.10 -8.23
N ALA A 253 -12.32 -0.89 -9.01
CA ALA A 253 -11.20 -0.77 -9.93
C ALA A 253 -11.65 -1.24 -11.30
N ASP A 254 -11.43 -0.42 -12.31
CA ASP A 254 -12.02 -0.59 -13.64
C ASP A 254 -11.14 -1.46 -14.54
N ARG A 255 -9.82 -1.50 -14.27
CA ARG A 255 -8.82 -2.23 -15.07
C ARG A 255 -7.73 -2.83 -14.21
N LEU A 256 -7.17 -3.93 -14.71
CA LEU A 256 -5.93 -4.53 -14.24
C LEU A 256 -4.88 -4.42 -15.35
N LEU A 257 -3.64 -4.10 -15.01
CA LEU A 257 -2.51 -4.06 -15.93
C LEU A 257 -1.34 -4.84 -15.31
N LEU A 258 -0.82 -5.81 -16.05
CA LEU A 258 0.14 -6.78 -15.51
C LEU A 258 1.44 -6.75 -16.29
N TYR A 259 2.55 -6.73 -15.57
CA TYR A 259 3.90 -6.82 -16.12
C TYR A 259 4.68 -7.93 -15.44
N HIS A 260 5.50 -8.62 -16.23
CA HIS A 260 6.43 -9.66 -15.77
C HIS A 260 7.78 -9.32 -16.38
N TRP A 261 8.79 -9.00 -15.57
CA TRP A 261 10.05 -8.39 -16.03
C TRP A 261 9.84 -7.15 -16.92
N SER A 262 8.84 -6.34 -16.56
CA SER A 262 8.44 -5.11 -17.24
C SER A 262 7.87 -5.33 -18.64
N GLU A 263 7.52 -6.57 -18.98
CA GLU A 263 6.90 -6.99 -20.23
C GLU A 263 5.41 -7.24 -20.02
N LEU A 264 4.58 -6.62 -20.86
CA LEU A 264 3.12 -6.62 -20.74
C LEU A 264 2.55 -8.04 -20.77
N ARG A 265 1.68 -8.37 -19.80
CA ARG A 265 0.95 -9.64 -19.71
C ARG A 265 -0.51 -9.40 -20.06
N ARG A 266 -1.02 -10.21 -21.00
CA ARG A 266 -2.41 -10.16 -21.51
C ARG A 266 -3.33 -11.22 -20.89
N ARG A 267 -2.81 -12.02 -19.96
CA ARG A 267 -3.47 -13.15 -19.29
C ARG A 267 -2.94 -13.29 -17.86
N MET A 268 -3.71 -13.96 -17.03
CA MET A 268 -3.35 -14.40 -15.68
C MET A 268 -4.01 -15.75 -15.39
N GLY A 269 -3.48 -16.47 -14.41
CA GLY A 269 -3.89 -17.84 -14.11
C GLY A 269 -5.36 -17.97 -13.73
N GLY A 270 -5.97 -19.10 -14.12
CA GLY A 270 -7.37 -19.40 -13.81
C GLY A 270 -7.67 -19.40 -12.31
N TRP A 271 -6.70 -19.78 -11.47
CA TRP A 271 -6.86 -19.78 -10.01
C TRP A 271 -6.98 -18.36 -9.44
N ILE A 272 -6.05 -17.44 -9.78
CA ILE A 272 -6.11 -16.05 -9.28
C ILE A 272 -7.27 -15.27 -9.90
N THR A 273 -7.67 -15.63 -11.13
CA THR A 273 -8.89 -15.12 -11.79
C THR A 273 -10.11 -15.33 -10.90
N GLN A 274 -10.31 -16.52 -10.33
CA GLN A 274 -11.45 -16.78 -9.47
C GLN A 274 -11.38 -16.03 -8.12
N VAL A 275 -10.18 -15.89 -7.54
CA VAL A 275 -9.98 -15.07 -6.32
C VAL A 275 -10.32 -13.59 -6.58
N PHE A 276 -9.91 -13.04 -7.73
CA PHE A 276 -10.23 -11.66 -8.11
C PHE A 276 -11.72 -11.48 -8.47
N THR A 277 -12.35 -12.47 -9.12
CA THR A 277 -13.81 -12.48 -9.34
C THR A 277 -14.54 -12.42 -8.01
N ALA A 278 -14.17 -13.26 -7.03
CA ALA A 278 -14.76 -13.27 -5.70
C ALA A 278 -14.59 -11.93 -4.96
N ALA A 279 -13.47 -11.24 -5.17
CA ALA A 279 -13.18 -9.94 -4.58
C ALA A 279 -13.81 -8.74 -5.33
N GLY A 280 -14.49 -8.95 -6.46
CA GLY A 280 -14.99 -7.86 -7.29
C GLY A 280 -13.86 -6.94 -7.76
N LEU A 281 -12.79 -7.55 -8.29
CA LEU A 281 -11.63 -6.92 -8.90
C LEU A 281 -11.56 -7.25 -10.40
N PRO A 282 -10.94 -6.39 -11.23
CA PRO A 282 -10.85 -6.61 -12.68
C PRO A 282 -9.99 -7.84 -13.01
N VAL A 283 -10.54 -8.78 -13.79
CA VAL A 283 -9.93 -10.10 -14.09
C VAL A 283 -9.33 -10.23 -15.49
N VAL A 284 -9.57 -9.27 -16.37
CA VAL A 284 -9.01 -9.26 -17.73
C VAL A 284 -7.89 -8.22 -17.78
N PRO A 285 -6.61 -8.62 -17.94
CA PRO A 285 -5.52 -7.68 -18.09
C PRO A 285 -5.69 -6.81 -19.33
N TYR A 286 -5.61 -5.49 -19.16
CA TYR A 286 -5.74 -4.52 -20.23
C TYR A 286 -4.59 -4.66 -21.25
N GLN A 287 -4.93 -4.81 -22.52
CA GLN A 287 -3.99 -5.30 -23.53
C GLN A 287 -3.13 -4.22 -24.21
N MET A 288 -3.39 -2.92 -23.96
CA MET A 288 -2.69 -1.78 -24.59
C MET A 288 -2.56 -1.91 -26.13
N GLU A 289 -3.64 -2.28 -26.80
CA GLU A 289 -3.65 -2.64 -28.24
C GLU A 289 -3.43 -1.45 -29.20
N VAL A 290 -3.17 -0.26 -28.66
CA VAL A 290 -3.38 1.01 -29.37
C VAL A 290 -2.12 1.60 -30.02
N GLY A 291 -1.16 0.71 -30.31
CA GLY A 291 0.11 1.02 -30.98
C GLY A 291 1.08 1.81 -30.10
N ASP A 292 1.86 2.68 -30.74
CA ASP A 292 2.87 3.54 -30.10
C ASP A 292 2.28 4.81 -29.48
N ARG A 293 1.00 4.80 -29.08
CA ARG A 293 0.35 5.94 -28.42
C ARG A 293 0.57 5.91 -26.91
N PRO A 294 0.93 7.05 -26.28
CA PRO A 294 0.95 7.18 -24.83
C PRO A 294 -0.42 6.87 -24.21
N ILE A 295 -0.44 6.05 -23.16
CA ILE A 295 -1.65 5.73 -22.38
C ILE A 295 -1.47 6.31 -20.98
N CYS A 296 -2.32 7.27 -20.61
CA CYS A 296 -2.29 7.96 -19.34
C CYS A 296 -3.50 7.57 -18.49
N PHE A 297 -3.29 7.37 -17.19
CA PHE A 297 -4.34 6.92 -16.28
C PHE A 297 -4.85 8.07 -15.40
N GLN A 298 -6.16 8.27 -15.31
CA GLN A 298 -6.76 9.23 -14.37
C GLN A 298 -6.42 8.87 -12.93
N ARG A 299 -6.50 7.57 -12.60
CA ARG A 299 -5.96 7.01 -11.35
C ARG A 299 -5.19 5.72 -11.64
N ALA A 300 -4.00 5.58 -11.07
CA ALA A 300 -3.23 4.34 -11.09
C ALA A 300 -2.77 3.95 -9.69
N VAL A 301 -2.82 2.65 -9.38
CA VAL A 301 -2.35 2.07 -8.11
C VAL A 301 -1.37 0.96 -8.43
N VAL A 302 -0.08 1.20 -8.17
CA VAL A 302 1.01 0.33 -8.61
C VAL A 302 1.60 -0.49 -7.46
N SER A 303 1.73 -1.80 -7.65
CA SER A 303 2.47 -2.72 -6.79
C SER A 303 3.72 -3.23 -7.49
N ARG A 304 4.85 -3.30 -6.76
CA ARG A 304 6.13 -3.87 -7.23
C ARG A 304 6.60 -5.09 -6.43
N THR A 305 6.22 -5.15 -5.16
CA THR A 305 6.74 -6.11 -4.16
C THR A 305 5.70 -7.14 -3.73
N GLY A 306 4.46 -7.05 -4.22
CA GLY A 306 3.36 -7.89 -3.78
C GLY A 306 3.10 -7.73 -2.29
N ILE A 307 3.05 -8.84 -1.58
CA ILE A 307 2.96 -8.90 -0.11
C ILE A 307 4.32 -8.86 0.61
N GLY A 308 5.40 -8.47 -0.07
CA GLY A 308 6.73 -8.31 0.51
C GLY A 308 6.81 -7.24 1.61
N GLY A 309 7.38 -7.61 2.76
CA GLY A 309 7.52 -6.72 3.92
C GLY A 309 6.22 -6.45 4.68
N VAL A 310 5.13 -7.15 4.38
CA VAL A 310 3.85 -6.97 5.06
C VAL A 310 3.88 -7.65 6.45
N PRO A 311 3.49 -6.97 7.55
CA PRO A 311 3.39 -7.56 8.88
C PRO A 311 2.47 -8.78 8.92
N HIS A 312 2.75 -9.69 9.85
CA HIS A 312 1.99 -10.91 10.02
C HIS A 312 0.49 -10.67 10.29
N THR A 313 0.17 -9.67 11.11
CA THR A 313 -1.22 -9.24 11.40
C THR A 313 -1.95 -8.78 10.15
N ASP A 314 -1.30 -7.96 9.32
CA ASP A 314 -1.88 -7.43 8.08
C ASP A 314 -2.09 -8.57 7.07
N LEU A 315 -1.17 -9.54 6.99
CA LEU A 315 -1.33 -10.75 6.17
C LEU A 315 -2.53 -11.59 6.63
N GLN A 316 -2.66 -11.84 7.94
CA GLN A 316 -3.82 -12.54 8.51
C GLN A 316 -5.14 -11.85 8.16
N GLU A 317 -5.20 -10.52 8.24
CA GLU A 317 -6.37 -9.75 7.84
C GLU A 317 -6.69 -9.88 6.34
N ILE A 318 -5.66 -9.83 5.47
CA ILE A 318 -5.81 -9.96 4.02
C ILE A 318 -6.36 -11.35 3.66
N PHE A 319 -5.76 -12.41 4.20
CA PHE A 319 -6.21 -13.76 3.89
C PHE A 319 -7.56 -14.11 4.53
N THR A 320 -7.89 -13.55 5.69
CA THR A 320 -9.24 -13.66 6.27
C THR A 320 -10.29 -13.06 5.33
N GLU A 321 -10.02 -11.88 4.77
CA GLU A 321 -10.93 -11.24 3.79
C GLU A 321 -11.02 -12.05 2.48
N VAL A 322 -9.89 -12.49 1.91
CA VAL A 322 -9.85 -13.35 0.72
C VAL A 322 -10.68 -14.62 0.92
N ARG A 323 -10.50 -15.30 2.06
CA ARG A 323 -11.21 -16.53 2.40
C ARG A 323 -12.72 -16.29 2.55
N CYS A 324 -13.11 -15.19 3.21
CA CYS A 324 -14.51 -14.81 3.35
C CYS A 324 -15.16 -14.57 1.97
N LEU A 325 -14.53 -13.74 1.13
CA LEU A 325 -15.02 -13.39 -0.21
C LEU A 325 -15.17 -14.64 -1.09
N VAL A 326 -14.18 -15.54 -1.08
CA VAL A 326 -14.24 -16.81 -1.83
C VAL A 326 -15.34 -17.73 -1.30
N ARG A 327 -15.52 -17.84 0.03
CA ARG A 327 -16.63 -18.63 0.60
C ARG A 327 -17.99 -18.06 0.20
N GLN A 328 -18.16 -16.74 0.22
CA GLN A 328 -19.41 -16.10 -0.23
C GLN A 328 -19.65 -16.35 -1.73
N TYR A 329 -18.63 -16.16 -2.58
CA TYR A 329 -18.71 -16.38 -4.03
C TYR A 329 -19.06 -17.83 -4.38
N CYS A 330 -18.39 -18.79 -3.74
CA CYS A 330 -18.62 -20.22 -3.93
C CYS A 330 -19.80 -20.79 -3.11
N LYS A 331 -20.55 -19.94 -2.38
CA LYS A 331 -21.70 -20.33 -1.51
C LYS A 331 -21.35 -21.37 -0.44
N ILE A 332 -20.11 -21.38 0.03
CA ILE A 332 -19.60 -22.29 1.05
C ILE A 332 -20.08 -21.80 2.43
N PRO A 333 -20.81 -22.62 3.21
CA PRO A 333 -21.27 -22.22 4.54
C PRO A 333 -20.10 -22.12 5.53
N VAL A 334 -20.10 -21.08 6.37
CA VAL A 334 -19.15 -20.97 7.47
C VAL A 334 -19.46 -22.08 8.48
N THR A 335 -18.59 -23.09 8.51
CA THR A 335 -18.68 -24.24 9.41
C THR A 335 -17.38 -24.39 10.17
N SER A 336 -17.20 -23.58 11.22
CA SER A 336 -16.00 -23.71 12.06
C SER A 336 -16.03 -25.05 12.81
N PHE A 337 -14.86 -25.66 13.02
CA PHE A 337 -14.72 -26.89 13.81
C PHE A 337 -15.20 -26.71 15.27
N LYS A 338 -15.21 -25.47 15.80
CA LYS A 338 -15.84 -25.09 17.08
C LYS A 338 -17.37 -25.17 17.07
N GLN A 339 -18.03 -24.88 15.94
CA GLN A 339 -19.49 -24.96 15.78
C GLN A 339 -19.99 -26.38 15.49
N SER A 340 -19.11 -27.32 15.13
CA SER A 340 -19.49 -28.73 14.93
C SER A 340 -19.80 -29.38 16.27
N GLU A 341 -21.07 -29.69 16.55
CA GLU A 341 -21.49 -30.43 17.75
C GLU A 341 -20.69 -31.72 17.95
N LYS A 342 -20.50 -32.48 16.85
CA LYS A 342 -19.66 -33.68 16.83
C LYS A 342 -18.18 -33.30 16.83
N GLN A 343 -17.40 -33.91 17.71
CA GLN A 343 -15.94 -33.90 17.62
C GLN A 343 -15.55 -34.85 16.48
N ARG A 344 -15.00 -34.28 15.41
CA ARG A 344 -14.50 -35.01 14.24
C ARG A 344 -13.22 -34.35 13.75
N VAL A 345 -12.36 -35.15 13.13
CA VAL A 345 -11.13 -34.71 12.46
C VAL A 345 -11.26 -35.05 10.99
N ARG A 346 -11.05 -34.08 10.09
CA ARG A 346 -11.17 -34.27 8.64
C ARG A 346 -9.81 -34.16 7.96
N ILE A 347 -9.29 -35.29 7.49
CA ILE A 347 -7.98 -35.36 6.82
C ILE A 347 -8.16 -35.31 5.30
N THR A 348 -7.40 -34.48 4.60
CA THR A 348 -7.42 -34.42 3.13
C THR A 348 -6.05 -34.73 2.56
N LEU A 349 -5.95 -35.80 1.78
CA LEU A 349 -4.80 -36.09 0.93
C LEU A 349 -4.96 -35.30 -0.38
N MET A 350 -4.14 -34.28 -0.60
CA MET A 350 -4.14 -33.57 -1.88
C MET A 350 -3.26 -34.33 -2.88
N ALA A 351 -3.89 -34.91 -3.89
CA ALA A 351 -3.25 -35.60 -5.00
C ALA A 351 -3.23 -34.73 -6.28
N ARG A 352 -2.25 -34.99 -7.13
CA ARG A 352 -2.04 -34.35 -8.44
C ARG A 352 -1.44 -35.36 -9.39
N ASN A 353 -1.74 -35.23 -10.69
CA ASN A 353 -1.25 -36.14 -11.71
C ASN A 353 0.02 -35.56 -12.37
N GLY A 354 1.00 -36.41 -12.69
CA GLY A 354 2.22 -36.03 -13.41
C GLY A 354 3.37 -35.63 -12.49
N THR A 355 3.95 -34.44 -12.67
CA THR A 355 5.08 -34.02 -11.83
C THR A 355 4.67 -34.00 -10.36
N ARG A 356 5.55 -34.43 -9.43
CA ARG A 356 5.32 -34.45 -7.97
C ARG A 356 4.01 -35.14 -7.54
N GLU A 357 3.63 -36.19 -8.26
CA GLU A 357 2.58 -37.11 -7.85
C GLU A 357 3.03 -38.02 -6.69
N TRP A 358 2.09 -38.78 -6.12
CA TRP A 358 2.38 -39.78 -5.09
C TRP A 358 2.84 -41.08 -5.76
N LYS A 359 4.13 -41.47 -5.58
CA LYS A 359 4.75 -42.65 -6.21
C LYS A 359 3.93 -43.92 -5.95
N ASN A 360 3.43 -44.08 -4.72
CA ASN A 360 2.53 -45.15 -4.28
C ASN A 360 1.28 -44.54 -3.60
N GLN A 361 0.36 -43.89 -4.33
CA GLN A 361 -0.79 -43.20 -3.71
C GLN A 361 -1.60 -44.10 -2.76
N THR A 362 -1.85 -45.36 -3.13
CA THR A 362 -2.63 -46.31 -2.31
C THR A 362 -1.98 -46.60 -0.95
N GLU A 363 -0.65 -46.52 -0.83
CA GLU A 363 0.04 -46.69 0.46
C GLU A 363 -0.14 -45.46 1.37
N TRP A 364 -0.11 -44.25 0.79
CA TRP A 364 -0.47 -43.01 1.51
C TRP A 364 -1.92 -43.06 2.01
N GLU A 365 -2.84 -43.48 1.15
CA GLU A 365 -4.26 -43.65 1.50
C GLU A 365 -4.46 -44.71 2.59
N ALA A 366 -3.76 -45.85 2.53
CA ALA A 366 -3.82 -46.89 3.54
C ALA A 366 -3.31 -46.40 4.92
N VAL A 367 -2.21 -45.63 4.95
CA VAL A 367 -1.69 -45.03 6.19
C VAL A 367 -2.68 -44.00 6.77
N ILE A 368 -3.24 -43.14 5.92
CA ILE A 368 -4.23 -42.13 6.36
C ILE A 368 -5.49 -42.80 6.90
N ALA A 369 -6.01 -43.82 6.21
CA ALA A 369 -7.15 -44.60 6.67
C ALA A 369 -6.87 -45.29 8.03
N ALA A 370 -5.71 -45.92 8.16
CA ALA A 370 -5.32 -46.65 9.36
C ALA A 370 -5.17 -45.75 10.59
N GLU A 371 -4.56 -44.56 10.46
CA GLU A 371 -4.39 -43.63 11.58
C GLU A 371 -5.65 -42.81 11.86
N CYS A 372 -6.42 -42.42 10.84
CA CYS A 372 -7.72 -41.77 11.02
C CYS A 372 -8.70 -42.69 11.77
N GLY A 373 -8.75 -43.97 11.41
CA GLY A 373 -9.61 -44.97 12.06
C GLY A 373 -9.34 -45.20 13.56
N ARG A 374 -8.24 -44.65 14.11
CA ARG A 374 -7.95 -44.68 15.55
C ARG A 374 -8.70 -43.61 16.35
N ILE A 375 -9.19 -42.57 15.67
CA ILE A 375 -9.94 -41.47 16.30
C ILE A 375 -11.43 -41.61 15.95
N GLN A 376 -12.26 -41.67 17.00
CA GLN A 376 -13.71 -41.74 16.84
C GLN A 376 -14.24 -40.55 16.03
N GLY A 377 -14.97 -40.84 14.95
CA GLY A 377 -15.55 -39.81 14.08
C GLY A 377 -14.53 -39.09 13.19
N CYS A 378 -13.30 -39.60 13.05
CA CYS A 378 -12.40 -39.11 12.00
C CYS A 378 -12.93 -39.48 10.61
N GLU A 379 -12.88 -38.53 9.69
CA GLU A 379 -13.25 -38.64 8.29
C GLU A 379 -12.00 -38.32 7.45
N TRP A 380 -11.79 -39.00 6.32
CA TRP A 380 -10.70 -38.67 5.41
C TRP A 380 -11.12 -38.80 3.94
N SER A 381 -10.43 -38.07 3.06
CA SER A 381 -10.71 -38.08 1.63
C SER A 381 -9.48 -37.73 0.79
N THR A 382 -9.32 -38.34 -0.38
CA THR A 382 -8.37 -37.89 -1.40
C THR A 382 -9.00 -36.81 -2.28
N MET A 383 -8.25 -35.75 -2.55
CA MET A 383 -8.61 -34.63 -3.40
C MET A 383 -7.67 -34.57 -4.61
N HIS A 384 -8.14 -35.00 -5.78
CA HIS A 384 -7.40 -34.86 -7.04
C HIS A 384 -7.57 -33.45 -7.60
N ILE A 385 -6.61 -32.56 -7.34
CA ILE A 385 -6.83 -31.12 -7.59
C ILE A 385 -7.07 -30.76 -9.06
N SER A 386 -6.46 -31.50 -10.00
CA SER A 386 -6.59 -31.28 -11.44
C SER A 386 -7.96 -31.65 -12.02
N THR A 387 -8.82 -32.35 -11.27
CA THR A 387 -10.16 -32.75 -11.72
C THR A 387 -11.28 -31.92 -11.11
N LEU A 388 -10.95 -30.89 -10.32
CA LEU A 388 -11.91 -30.11 -9.53
C LEU A 388 -11.96 -28.65 -10.00
N THR A 389 -13.16 -28.09 -10.05
CA THR A 389 -13.37 -26.65 -10.22
C THR A 389 -12.84 -25.87 -9.00
N PHE A 390 -12.57 -24.58 -9.17
CA PHE A 390 -12.07 -23.72 -8.08
C PHE A 390 -12.97 -23.73 -6.83
N CYS A 391 -14.29 -23.73 -6.99
CA CYS A 391 -15.20 -23.74 -5.85
C CYS A 391 -15.25 -25.09 -5.14
N GLU A 392 -15.12 -26.21 -5.84
CA GLU A 392 -14.96 -27.53 -5.21
C GLU A 392 -13.63 -27.63 -4.45
N GLN A 393 -12.55 -27.07 -4.99
CA GLN A 393 -11.26 -26.97 -4.29
C GLN A 393 -11.39 -26.16 -3.00
N ALA A 394 -12.03 -24.98 -3.06
CA ALA A 394 -12.27 -24.13 -1.90
C ALA A 394 -13.22 -24.77 -0.88
N GLU A 395 -14.25 -25.50 -1.32
CA GLU A 395 -15.18 -26.21 -0.45
C GLU A 395 -14.49 -27.34 0.31
N ILE A 396 -13.70 -28.17 -0.37
CA ILE A 396 -12.92 -29.24 0.29
C ILE A 396 -11.97 -28.60 1.33
N MET A 397 -11.16 -27.62 0.93
CA MET A 397 -10.24 -26.93 1.84
C MET A 397 -10.96 -26.32 3.06
N SER A 398 -12.15 -25.73 2.90
CA SER A 398 -12.93 -25.18 4.02
C SER A 398 -13.32 -26.23 5.06
N ARG A 399 -13.42 -27.49 4.63
CA ARG A 399 -13.75 -28.67 5.44
C ARG A 399 -12.51 -29.49 5.85
N THR A 400 -11.33 -29.20 5.30
CA THR A 400 -10.07 -29.84 5.67
C THR A 400 -9.59 -29.31 7.02
N ASP A 401 -9.41 -30.22 7.98
CA ASP A 401 -8.79 -29.89 9.27
C ASP A 401 -7.28 -30.18 9.23
N ILE A 402 -6.86 -31.28 8.60
CA ILE A 402 -5.46 -31.67 8.39
C ILE A 402 -5.22 -31.91 6.91
N LEU A 403 -4.37 -31.08 6.28
CA LEU A 403 -3.99 -31.20 4.88
C LEU A 403 -2.66 -31.95 4.75
N VAL A 404 -2.65 -32.98 3.91
CA VAL A 404 -1.48 -33.80 3.58
C VAL A 404 -1.17 -33.58 2.09
N SER A 405 -0.04 -32.93 1.76
CA SER A 405 0.26 -32.53 0.38
C SER A 405 1.76 -32.50 0.04
N VAL A 406 2.11 -32.82 -1.21
CA VAL A 406 3.45 -32.56 -1.74
C VAL A 406 3.67 -31.06 -1.95
N HIS A 407 4.90 -30.57 -1.73
CA HIS A 407 5.31 -29.21 -2.01
C HIS A 407 5.04 -28.80 -3.47
N GLY A 408 4.32 -27.70 -3.66
CA GLY A 408 4.09 -27.13 -4.99
C GLY A 408 2.96 -26.12 -5.02
N ALA A 409 2.78 -25.46 -6.16
CA ALA A 409 1.84 -24.36 -6.34
C ALA A 409 0.39 -24.69 -5.90
N GLN A 410 -0.03 -25.96 -6.00
CA GLN A 410 -1.33 -26.43 -5.53
C GLN A 410 -1.55 -26.20 -4.03
N LEU A 411 -0.48 -26.22 -3.23
CA LEU A 411 -0.52 -26.05 -1.78
C LEU A 411 -0.91 -24.62 -1.37
N THR A 412 -0.88 -23.65 -2.30
CA THR A 412 -1.50 -22.32 -2.13
C THR A 412 -2.98 -22.41 -1.76
N ASN A 413 -3.69 -23.48 -2.11
CA ASN A 413 -5.10 -23.66 -1.74
C ASN A 413 -5.35 -23.75 -0.23
N MET A 414 -4.32 -23.94 0.60
CA MET A 414 -4.45 -23.85 2.05
C MET A 414 -5.04 -22.51 2.53
N ILE A 415 -4.99 -21.44 1.72
CA ILE A 415 -5.63 -20.15 2.08
C ILE A 415 -7.14 -20.28 2.37
N PHE A 416 -7.80 -21.30 1.81
CA PHE A 416 -9.24 -21.56 1.99
C PHE A 416 -9.56 -22.38 3.25
N MET A 417 -8.55 -23.02 3.86
CA MET A 417 -8.68 -23.72 5.14
C MET A 417 -9.01 -22.76 6.27
N SER A 418 -9.77 -23.25 7.25
CA SER A 418 -10.09 -22.50 8.47
C SER A 418 -8.84 -22.37 9.36
N PRO A 419 -8.68 -21.27 10.14
CA PRO A 419 -7.55 -21.13 11.06
C PRO A 419 -7.56 -22.25 12.12
N GLY A 420 -6.40 -22.59 12.67
CA GLY A 420 -6.19 -23.72 13.57
C GLY A 420 -6.12 -25.08 12.88
N GLY A 421 -6.38 -25.16 11.57
CA GLY A 421 -6.07 -26.34 10.76
C GLY A 421 -4.56 -26.61 10.71
N ARG A 422 -4.18 -27.76 10.16
CA ARG A 422 -2.79 -28.25 10.12
C ARG A 422 -2.36 -28.64 8.71
N VAL A 423 -1.08 -28.44 8.39
CA VAL A 423 -0.47 -28.85 7.12
C VAL A 423 0.72 -29.74 7.39
N MET A 424 0.70 -30.93 6.78
CA MET A 424 1.84 -31.84 6.66
C MET A 424 2.37 -31.74 5.23
N GLU A 425 3.63 -31.33 5.08
CA GLU A 425 4.23 -31.04 3.79
C GLU A 425 5.33 -32.06 3.42
N MET A 426 5.22 -32.60 2.21
CA MET A 426 6.10 -33.62 1.68
C MET A 426 6.96 -33.06 0.54
N PHE A 427 8.25 -33.32 0.53
CA PHE A 427 9.18 -32.80 -0.48
C PHE A 427 9.71 -33.93 -1.38
N PRO A 428 9.76 -33.74 -2.72
CA PRO A 428 10.66 -34.48 -3.58
C PRO A 428 12.12 -34.31 -3.13
N LYS A 429 13.01 -35.27 -3.46
CA LYS A 429 14.46 -35.14 -3.22
C LYS A 429 14.97 -33.79 -3.71
N GLY A 430 16.00 -33.24 -3.08
CA GLY A 430 16.69 -32.03 -3.56
C GLY A 430 15.93 -30.72 -3.44
N TRP A 431 14.59 -30.70 -3.32
CA TRP A 431 13.83 -29.45 -3.24
C TRP A 431 14.16 -28.69 -1.96
N LEU A 432 14.20 -29.37 -0.81
CA LEU A 432 14.45 -28.74 0.50
C LEU A 432 15.95 -28.48 0.77
N GLU A 433 16.83 -28.89 -0.15
CA GLU A 433 18.26 -28.62 -0.14
C GLU A 433 18.68 -27.53 -1.14
N LEU A 434 17.97 -27.41 -2.28
CA LEU A 434 18.42 -26.63 -3.44
C LEU A 434 17.48 -25.50 -3.86
N ALA A 435 16.24 -25.42 -3.35
CA ALA A 435 15.28 -24.37 -3.71
C ALA A 435 15.56 -22.99 -3.08
N GLY A 436 16.53 -22.88 -2.16
CA GLY A 436 16.84 -21.64 -1.46
C GLY A 436 15.63 -21.10 -0.68
N HIS A 437 15.33 -19.81 -0.79
CA HIS A 437 14.16 -19.21 -0.12
C HIS A 437 12.82 -19.86 -0.50
N GLY A 438 12.72 -20.50 -1.68
CA GLY A 438 11.51 -21.20 -2.12
C GLY A 438 11.13 -22.42 -1.27
N GLN A 439 12.02 -22.90 -0.40
CA GLN A 439 11.83 -24.14 0.36
C GLN A 439 10.87 -24.01 1.56
N PHE A 440 10.64 -22.79 2.08
CA PHE A 440 9.83 -22.56 3.29
C PHE A 440 8.55 -21.73 3.05
N ILE A 441 8.23 -21.43 1.80
CA ILE A 441 7.11 -20.55 1.43
C ILE A 441 5.75 -20.99 2.00
N TYR A 442 5.47 -22.31 2.05
CA TYR A 442 4.20 -22.83 2.56
C TYR A 442 4.15 -22.95 4.09
N LYS A 443 5.29 -23.02 4.77
CA LYS A 443 5.36 -22.80 6.21
C LYS A 443 4.99 -21.35 6.55
N HIS A 444 5.57 -20.38 5.84
CA HIS A 444 5.21 -18.98 6.02
C HIS A 444 3.75 -18.71 5.65
N LEU A 445 3.23 -19.31 4.57
CA LEU A 445 1.81 -19.21 4.23
C LEU A 445 0.92 -19.75 5.34
N ALA A 446 1.23 -20.92 5.90
CA ALA A 446 0.47 -21.50 7.01
C ALA A 446 0.46 -20.54 8.22
N GLU A 447 1.64 -20.02 8.61
CA GLU A 447 1.78 -18.99 9.66
C GLU A 447 0.86 -17.79 9.38
N TRP A 448 0.88 -17.23 8.16
CA TRP A 448 0.04 -16.10 7.73
C TRP A 448 -1.47 -16.38 7.75
N LEU A 449 -1.88 -17.64 7.74
CA LEU A 449 -3.28 -18.07 7.73
C LEU A 449 -3.83 -18.42 9.11
N GLY A 450 -2.97 -18.45 10.13
CA GLY A 450 -3.28 -19.03 11.43
C GLY A 450 -3.37 -20.56 11.38
N VAL A 451 -2.71 -21.20 10.41
CA VAL A 451 -2.67 -22.66 10.20
C VAL A 451 -1.31 -23.17 10.71
N SER A 452 -1.29 -24.31 11.41
CA SER A 452 -0.05 -24.88 11.93
C SER A 452 0.66 -25.71 10.87
N HIS A 453 1.97 -25.50 10.71
CA HIS A 453 2.81 -26.31 9.83
C HIS A 453 3.54 -27.37 10.66
N GLU A 454 3.21 -28.65 10.44
CA GLU A 454 3.60 -29.78 11.29
C GLU A 454 5.02 -30.32 11.00
N GLY A 455 5.78 -29.64 10.14
CA GLY A 455 7.09 -30.05 9.68
C GLY A 455 7.07 -30.75 8.31
N TYR A 456 8.20 -31.38 7.98
CA TYR A 456 8.51 -31.80 6.62
C TYR A 456 8.90 -33.27 6.55
N TRP A 457 8.34 -34.01 5.60
CA TRP A 457 8.93 -35.26 5.12
C TRP A 457 9.75 -35.01 3.84
N ARG A 458 10.90 -35.67 3.71
CA ARG A 458 11.69 -35.67 2.47
C ARG A 458 11.75 -37.09 1.94
N ASP A 459 11.36 -37.28 0.68
CA ASP A 459 11.65 -38.53 0.00
C ASP A 459 13.10 -38.53 -0.49
N LEU A 460 13.96 -39.23 0.25
CA LEU A 460 15.37 -39.42 -0.07
C LEU A 460 15.63 -40.67 -0.92
N ASP A 461 14.60 -41.51 -1.18
CA ASP A 461 14.71 -42.79 -1.93
C ASP A 461 14.71 -42.58 -3.45
N HIS A 462 15.71 -41.85 -3.92
CA HIS A 462 16.02 -41.66 -5.34
C HIS A 462 17.54 -41.74 -5.56
N ALA A 463 17.94 -42.06 -6.79
CA ALA A 463 19.34 -42.01 -7.22
C ALA A 463 19.98 -40.62 -6.99
N ASP A 464 21.30 -40.56 -6.97
CA ASP A 464 22.03 -39.30 -6.84
C ASP A 464 22.03 -38.48 -8.13
N CYS A 465 22.30 -37.17 -8.00
CA CYS A 465 22.16 -36.25 -9.10
C CYS A 465 23.16 -36.58 -10.22
N PRO A 466 22.72 -36.79 -11.48
CA PRO A 466 23.62 -37.08 -12.60
C PRO A 466 24.49 -35.88 -13.01
N PHE A 467 24.32 -34.72 -12.38
CA PHE A 467 25.06 -33.48 -12.64
C PHE A 467 26.03 -33.09 -11.52
N GLY A 468 26.27 -33.99 -10.55
CA GLY A 468 27.23 -33.78 -9.45
C GLY A 468 26.90 -32.54 -8.62
N ASN A 469 27.81 -31.57 -8.59
CA ASN A 469 27.70 -30.35 -7.78
C ASN A 469 26.95 -29.19 -8.47
N ASP A 470 26.34 -29.41 -9.65
CA ASP A 470 25.50 -28.38 -10.29
C ASP A 470 24.13 -28.30 -9.62
N ASN A 471 24.06 -27.54 -8.52
CA ASN A 471 22.85 -27.37 -7.72
C ASN A 471 21.62 -26.91 -8.53
N VAL A 472 21.80 -26.13 -9.62
CA VAL A 472 20.69 -25.62 -10.42
C VAL A 472 20.11 -26.71 -11.31
N ARG A 473 20.97 -27.52 -11.94
CA ARG A 473 20.54 -28.69 -12.72
C ARG A 473 20.03 -29.81 -11.82
N CYS A 474 20.64 -30.04 -10.67
CA CYS A 474 20.17 -31.01 -9.68
C CYS A 474 18.81 -30.62 -9.10
N MET A 475 18.60 -29.34 -8.77
CA MET A 475 17.27 -28.84 -8.40
C MET A 475 16.27 -29.14 -9.52
N THR A 476 16.58 -28.74 -10.76
CA THR A 476 15.68 -28.95 -11.90
C THR A 476 15.41 -30.43 -12.20
N HIS A 477 16.35 -31.33 -11.90
CA HIS A 477 16.19 -32.77 -12.04
C HIS A 477 15.24 -33.35 -10.99
N PHE A 478 15.45 -33.05 -9.70
CA PHE A 478 14.67 -33.66 -8.64
C PHE A 478 13.31 -32.98 -8.38
N LYS A 479 13.19 -31.68 -8.67
CA LYS A 479 12.05 -30.83 -8.25
C LYS A 479 10.67 -31.34 -8.68
N ASP A 480 10.62 -32.14 -9.74
CA ASP A 480 9.37 -32.61 -10.35
C ASP A 480 9.14 -34.13 -10.20
N LEU A 481 10.01 -34.83 -9.46
CA LEU A 481 9.89 -36.27 -9.20
C LEU A 481 8.71 -36.59 -8.28
N ALA A 482 8.15 -37.79 -8.47
CA ALA A 482 7.12 -38.36 -7.61
C ALA A 482 7.65 -38.64 -6.20
N VAL A 483 6.78 -38.57 -5.19
CA VAL A 483 7.12 -38.70 -3.78
C VAL A 483 6.66 -40.05 -3.22
N GLY A 484 7.62 -40.85 -2.79
CA GLY A 484 7.47 -42.10 -2.05
C GLY A 484 7.23 -41.93 -0.56
N ILE A 485 6.93 -43.04 0.11
CA ILE A 485 6.50 -43.10 1.50
C ILE A 485 7.45 -43.96 2.34
N ASN A 486 7.76 -43.51 3.56
CA ASN A 486 8.24 -44.40 4.62
C ASN A 486 7.06 -44.68 5.55
N VAL A 487 6.40 -45.83 5.38
CA VAL A 487 5.16 -46.18 6.08
C VAL A 487 5.32 -46.04 7.59
N THR A 488 6.38 -46.58 8.19
CA THR A 488 6.62 -46.51 9.64
C THR A 488 6.74 -45.07 10.15
N HIS A 489 7.49 -44.22 9.45
CA HIS A 489 7.69 -42.82 9.84
C HIS A 489 6.41 -42.00 9.65
N ILE A 490 5.76 -42.09 8.48
CA ILE A 490 4.54 -41.33 8.17
C ILE A 490 3.38 -41.74 9.07
N SER A 491 3.20 -43.04 9.36
CA SER A 491 2.18 -43.49 10.32
C SER A 491 2.43 -42.91 11.72
N ALA A 492 3.69 -42.88 12.19
CA ALA A 492 4.02 -42.32 13.50
C ALA A 492 3.79 -40.79 13.56
N TRP A 493 4.21 -40.05 12.53
CA TRP A 493 4.04 -38.61 12.44
C TRP A 493 2.56 -38.22 12.30
N LEU A 494 1.82 -38.85 11.39
CA LEU A 494 0.39 -38.60 11.20
C LEU A 494 -0.41 -38.93 12.48
N ARG A 495 -0.11 -40.05 13.16
CA ARG A 495 -0.73 -40.39 14.44
C ARG A 495 -0.54 -39.30 15.48
N HIS A 496 0.66 -38.73 15.58
CA HIS A 496 0.95 -37.63 16.50
C HIS A 496 0.10 -36.39 16.17
N VAL A 497 0.15 -35.93 14.92
CA VAL A 497 -0.61 -34.76 14.43
C VAL A 497 -2.12 -34.93 14.66
N VAL A 498 -2.67 -36.09 14.28
CA VAL A 498 -4.11 -36.40 14.43
C VAL A 498 -4.54 -36.48 15.90
N THR A 499 -3.71 -37.07 16.77
CA THR A 499 -4.00 -37.17 18.21
C THR A 499 -3.94 -35.80 18.89
N ASP A 500 -2.91 -35.01 18.61
CA ASP A 500 -2.72 -33.67 19.17
C ASP A 500 -3.81 -32.69 18.70
N PHE A 501 -4.17 -32.74 17.42
CA PHE A 501 -5.30 -31.96 16.88
C PHE A 501 -6.64 -32.36 17.50
N ASN A 502 -6.90 -33.66 17.68
CA ASN A 502 -8.11 -34.13 18.35
C ASN A 502 -8.19 -33.67 19.82
N ALA A 503 -7.05 -33.69 20.54
CA ALA A 503 -6.96 -33.15 21.90
C ALA A 503 -7.21 -31.63 21.93
N MET A 504 -6.64 -30.88 20.98
CA MET A 504 -6.88 -29.44 20.82
C MET A 504 -8.36 -29.11 20.58
N ILE A 505 -9.07 -29.87 19.73
CA ILE A 505 -10.53 -29.70 19.57
C ILE A 505 -11.26 -29.96 20.90
N GLY A 506 -10.87 -31.01 21.63
CA GLY A 506 -11.43 -31.33 22.95
C GLY A 506 -11.32 -30.17 23.93
N GLU A 507 -10.14 -29.54 24.04
CA GLU A 507 -9.95 -28.34 24.88
C GLU A 507 -10.75 -27.14 24.38
N LEU A 508 -10.82 -26.91 23.07
CA LEU A 508 -11.53 -25.78 22.49
C LEU A 508 -13.06 -25.84 22.66
N LYS A 509 -13.62 -27.03 22.92
CA LYS A 509 -15.03 -27.22 23.27
C LYS A 509 -15.34 -26.96 24.75
N LYS A 510 -14.35 -26.99 25.63
CA LYS A 510 -14.54 -26.68 27.05
C LYS A 510 -14.80 -25.17 27.26
N PRO A 511 -15.60 -24.80 28.28
CA PRO A 511 -15.61 -23.44 28.83
C PRO A 511 -14.18 -22.96 29.11
N VAL A 512 -13.92 -21.66 28.92
CA VAL A 512 -12.55 -21.11 29.04
C VAL A 512 -11.96 -21.39 30.44
N GLN A 513 -12.80 -21.39 31.48
CA GLN A 513 -12.46 -21.68 32.87
C GLN A 513 -12.03 -23.14 33.11
N GLU A 514 -12.39 -24.06 32.23
CA GLU A 514 -12.13 -25.51 32.35
C GLU A 514 -11.00 -26.00 31.42
N ARG A 515 -10.39 -25.10 30.65
CA ARG A 515 -9.28 -25.43 29.75
C ARG A 515 -7.99 -25.61 30.52
N THR A 516 -7.26 -26.67 30.19
CA THR A 516 -5.89 -26.91 30.65
C THR A 516 -4.90 -25.89 30.08
N LYS A 517 -5.24 -25.27 28.94
CA LYS A 517 -4.50 -24.17 28.31
C LYS A 517 -5.50 -23.06 27.90
N PRO A 518 -5.74 -22.04 28.74
CA PRO A 518 -6.70 -20.98 28.43
C PRO A 518 -6.27 -20.12 27.22
N GLU A 519 -4.97 -20.05 26.94
CA GLU A 519 -4.36 -19.32 25.81
C GLU A 519 -4.64 -19.92 24.42
N VAL A 520 -5.29 -21.09 24.32
CA VAL A 520 -5.66 -21.68 23.01
C VAL A 520 -6.85 -20.90 22.44
N GLU A 521 -6.54 -19.75 21.85
CA GLU A 521 -7.46 -18.96 21.05
C GLU A 521 -7.17 -19.21 19.57
N VAL A 522 -8.23 -19.57 18.83
CA VAL A 522 -8.17 -19.77 17.38
C VAL A 522 -9.19 -18.83 16.77
N GLN A 523 -8.70 -17.93 15.92
CA GLN A 523 -9.48 -16.99 15.14
C GLN A 523 -10.55 -17.76 14.34
N GLN A 524 -11.79 -17.29 14.39
CA GLN A 524 -12.89 -17.90 13.65
C GLN A 524 -13.05 -17.22 12.29
N ASP A 525 -13.47 -18.01 11.29
CA ASP A 525 -13.97 -17.45 10.05
C ASP A 525 -15.32 -16.75 10.28
N SER A 526 -15.55 -15.70 9.51
CA SER A 526 -16.78 -14.90 9.54
C SER A 526 -17.53 -15.03 8.21
N ASP A 527 -18.85 -14.90 8.24
CA ASP A 527 -19.72 -14.70 7.08
C ASP A 527 -19.81 -13.22 6.66
N ARG A 528 -19.23 -12.32 7.46
CA ARG A 528 -19.22 -10.87 7.25
C ARG A 528 -17.88 -10.40 6.69
N CYS A 529 -17.76 -10.42 5.36
CA CYS A 529 -16.59 -9.88 4.67
C CYS A 529 -16.62 -8.35 4.73
N ALA A 530 -15.46 -7.72 4.89
CA ALA A 530 -15.33 -6.27 4.97
C ALA A 530 -15.86 -5.57 3.71
N CYS A 531 -15.61 -6.16 2.53
CA CYS A 531 -16.05 -5.65 1.23
C CYS A 531 -17.24 -6.37 0.62
N ARG A 532 -18.30 -6.52 1.41
CA ARG A 532 -19.61 -6.97 0.89
C ARG A 532 -20.29 -5.89 0.04
N GLY A 533 -20.67 -6.26 -1.18
CA GLY A 533 -21.98 -5.88 -1.75
C GLY A 533 -22.28 -4.40 -2.02
N LYS A 534 -21.30 -3.50 -2.09
CA LYS A 534 -21.47 -2.17 -2.72
C LYS A 534 -21.45 -2.23 -4.25
N GLN A 535 -22.00 -3.30 -4.84
CA GLN A 535 -22.42 -3.32 -6.24
C GLN A 535 -23.86 -2.77 -6.26
N ARG A 536 -23.98 -1.48 -6.60
CA ARG A 536 -25.20 -0.88 -7.13
C ARG A 536 -24.93 -0.55 -8.60
#